data_AF-A0A549J8T9-F1
#
_entry.id   AF-A0A549J8T9-F1
#
_cell.length_a   1.000
_cell.length_b   1.000
_cell.length_c   1.000
_cell.angle_alpha   90.00
_cell.angle_beta   90.00
_cell.angle_gamma   90.00
#
_symmetry.space_group_name_H-M   'P 1'
#
loop_
_entity.id
_entity.type
_entity.pdbx_description
1 polymer ?
#
loop_
_entity_poly.entity_id
_entity_poly.type
_entity_poly.pdbx_seq_one_letter_code
_entity_poly.pdbx_strand_id
1 'polypeptide(L)'
;WHMNESDERFIRLCNEYPRVAIGSCGDYDVKRPNLAVARMKDLIRHVIDEHGQPVTKLHGLRMLNPLIFTKLPLASADSTNVARNIGIDKAWSGTYAPASKETRAALMVERIESYNSPGSLAYCEQRDRFNMQLQLAV
;
A
#
# COMPACT_ATOMS: atom_id res chain seq x y z
N TRP A 1 0.34 -10.46 6.89
CA TRP A 1 -1.02 -10.14 7.33
C TRP A 1 -1.78 -9.59 6.14
N HIS A 2 -2.98 -10.08 5.90
CA HIS A 2 -3.88 -9.59 4.86
C HIS A 2 -4.96 -8.69 5.46
N MET A 3 -5.43 -7.72 4.69
CA MET A 3 -6.35 -6.66 5.17
C MET A 3 -7.72 -7.12 5.69
N ASN A 4 -8.08 -8.39 5.48
CA ASN A 4 -9.28 -9.04 5.99
C ASN A 4 -9.02 -9.94 7.21
N GLU A 5 -7.77 -10.12 7.63
CA GLU A 5 -7.42 -10.80 8.87
C GLU A 5 -7.69 -9.88 10.07
N SER A 6 -7.76 -10.45 11.28
CA SER A 6 -8.03 -9.71 12.53
C SER A 6 -7.01 -8.60 12.80
N ASP A 7 -7.49 -7.51 13.41
CA ASP A 7 -6.71 -6.32 13.74
C ASP A 7 -5.69 -6.62 14.85
N GLU A 8 -6.10 -7.42 15.84
CA GLU A 8 -5.25 -7.86 16.94
C GLU A 8 -4.04 -8.65 16.45
N ARG A 9 -4.23 -9.46 15.39
CA ARG A 9 -3.13 -10.19 14.76
C ARG A 9 -2.14 -9.24 14.10
N PHE A 10 -2.59 -8.19 13.42
CA PHE A 10 -1.69 -7.19 12.85
C PHE A 10 -0.87 -6.48 13.93
N ILE A 11 -1.55 -6.00 14.99
CA ILE A 11 -0.91 -5.30 16.11
C ILE A 11 0.11 -6.23 16.79
N ARG A 12 -0.26 -7.48 17.05
CA ARG A 12 0.63 -8.48 17.64
C ARG A 12 1.86 -8.73 16.77
N LEU A 13 1.68 -8.95 15.47
CA LEU A 13 2.80 -9.14 14.54
C LEU A 13 3.75 -7.94 14.53
N CYS A 14 3.21 -6.71 14.62
CA CYS A 14 4.04 -5.51 14.62
C CYS A 14 4.88 -5.37 15.90
N ASN A 15 4.41 -5.89 17.03
CA ASN A 15 5.16 -5.87 18.28
C ASN A 15 6.15 -7.06 18.40
N GLU A 16 5.90 -8.17 17.71
CA GLU A 16 6.73 -9.39 17.79
C GLU A 16 7.85 -9.44 16.74
N TYR A 17 7.65 -8.86 15.55
CA TYR A 17 8.56 -9.04 14.41
C TYR A 17 9.17 -7.71 13.93
N PRO A 18 10.43 -7.70 13.48
CA PRO A 18 11.11 -6.48 13.00
C PRO A 18 10.60 -6.00 11.64
N ARG A 19 9.84 -6.83 10.93
CA ARG A 19 9.21 -6.50 9.65
C ARG A 19 7.92 -7.28 9.46
N VAL A 20 6.87 -6.60 9.02
CA VAL A 20 5.56 -7.20 8.74
C VAL A 20 5.17 -6.92 7.30
N ALA A 21 4.89 -7.99 6.54
CA ALA A 21 4.36 -7.89 5.19
C ALA A 21 2.81 -7.77 5.21
N ILE A 22 2.29 -6.83 4.41
CA ILE A 22 0.88 -6.47 4.33
C ILE A 22 0.36 -6.83 2.95
N GLY A 23 -0.59 -7.76 2.88
CA GLY A 23 -1.29 -8.15 1.67
C GLY A 23 -2.63 -7.43 1.53
N SER A 24 -2.88 -6.81 0.38
CA SER A 24 -4.23 -6.33 0.07
C SER A 24 -5.16 -7.47 -0.33
N CYS A 25 -6.41 -7.45 0.10
CA CYS A 25 -7.39 -8.50 -0.20
C CYS A 25 -8.83 -8.02 -0.01
N GLY A 26 -9.78 -8.71 -0.64
CA GLY A 26 -11.21 -8.46 -0.47
C GLY A 26 -11.59 -7.01 -0.79
N ASP A 27 -12.35 -6.38 0.09
CA ASP A 27 -12.78 -4.98 -0.09
C ASP A 27 -11.65 -3.97 -0.02
N TYR A 28 -10.51 -4.35 0.56
CA TYR A 28 -9.33 -3.49 0.73
C TYR A 28 -8.25 -3.76 -0.33
N ASP A 29 -8.60 -4.39 -1.46
CA ASP A 29 -7.64 -4.62 -2.56
C ASP A 29 -7.02 -3.30 -3.07
N VAL A 30 -5.75 -3.33 -3.48
CA VAL A 30 -5.03 -2.16 -4.04
C VAL A 30 -5.69 -1.52 -5.26
N LYS A 31 -6.62 -2.22 -5.93
CA LYS A 31 -7.48 -1.65 -6.98
C LYS A 31 -8.44 -0.56 -6.45
N ARG A 32 -8.70 -0.54 -5.14
CA ARG A 32 -9.52 0.46 -4.44
C ARG A 32 -8.62 1.29 -3.49
N PRO A 33 -7.74 2.14 -4.03
CA PRO A 33 -6.64 2.75 -3.27
C PRO A 33 -7.11 3.57 -2.06
N ASN A 34 -8.23 4.29 -2.18
CA ASN A 34 -8.75 5.09 -1.07
C ASN A 34 -9.20 4.22 0.12
N LEU A 35 -9.87 3.10 -0.15
CA LEU A 35 -10.36 2.18 0.88
C LEU A 35 -9.20 1.43 1.54
N ALA A 36 -8.23 0.96 0.74
CA ALA A 36 -7.01 0.34 1.25
C ALA A 36 -6.21 1.30 2.15
N VAL A 37 -6.02 2.56 1.73
CA VAL A 37 -5.31 3.58 2.51
C VAL A 37 -6.04 3.90 3.80
N ALA A 38 -7.36 4.09 3.76
CA ALA A 38 -8.15 4.40 4.95
C ALA A 38 -8.05 3.28 6.00
N ARG A 39 -8.20 2.02 5.57
CA ARG A 39 -8.04 0.84 6.43
C ARG A 39 -6.63 0.74 7.03
N MET A 40 -5.59 0.98 6.25
CA MET A 40 -4.22 0.94 6.78
C MET A 40 -3.94 2.07 7.75
N LYS A 41 -4.41 3.29 7.47
CA LYS A 41 -4.23 4.40 8.40
C LYS A 41 -4.88 4.13 9.75
N ASP A 42 -6.09 3.56 9.73
CA ASP A 42 -6.82 3.17 10.93
C ASP A 42 -6.04 2.15 11.76
N LEU A 43 -5.43 1.14 11.13
CA LEU A 43 -4.62 0.13 11.83
C LEU A 43 -3.24 0.62 12.26
N ILE A 44 -2.52 1.33 11.39
CA ILE A 44 -1.15 1.78 11.66
C ILE A 44 -1.13 2.72 12.86
N ARG A 45 -2.19 3.51 13.09
CA ARG A 45 -2.28 4.41 14.25
C ARG A 45 -2.12 3.70 15.61
N HIS A 46 -2.34 2.38 15.64
CA HIS A 46 -2.19 1.55 16.84
C HIS A 46 -0.78 0.95 17.02
N VAL A 47 0.11 1.15 16.06
CA VAL A 47 1.47 0.58 16.03
C VAL A 47 2.53 1.62 15.66
N ILE A 48 2.34 2.87 16.11
CA ILE A 48 3.30 3.97 15.95
C ILE A 48 3.96 4.34 17.29
N ASP A 49 5.15 4.94 17.21
CA ASP A 49 5.86 5.54 18.33
C ASP A 49 5.42 7.01 18.60
N GLU A 50 6.10 7.68 19.53
CA GLU A 50 5.85 9.07 19.90
C GLU A 50 6.12 10.08 18.77
N HIS A 51 6.87 9.68 17.73
CA HIS A 51 7.14 10.48 16.54
C HIS A 51 6.19 10.15 15.37
N GLY A 52 5.22 9.25 15.58
CA GLY A 52 4.30 8.78 14.57
C GLY A 52 4.91 7.80 13.57
N GLN A 53 6.08 7.24 13.84
CA GLN A 53 6.72 6.23 13.00
C GLN A 53 6.25 4.83 13.39
N PRO A 54 6.02 3.91 12.44
CA PRO A 54 5.69 2.53 12.79
C PRO A 54 6.77 1.87 13.66
N VAL A 55 6.37 1.16 14.71
CA VAL A 55 7.29 0.43 15.62
C VAL A 55 8.01 -0.74 14.94
N THR A 56 7.58 -1.11 13.73
CA THR A 56 8.17 -2.17 12.90
C THR A 56 8.24 -1.75 11.43
N LYS A 57 9.11 -2.39 10.65
CA LYS A 57 9.19 -2.13 9.20
C LYS A 57 7.97 -2.71 8.48
N LEU A 58 7.16 -1.85 7.87
CA LEU A 58 6.01 -2.28 7.07
C LEU A 58 6.41 -2.53 5.62
N HIS A 59 6.08 -3.71 5.09
CA HIS A 59 6.29 -4.06 3.68
C HIS A 59 4.95 -4.24 2.96
N GLY A 60 4.68 -3.43 1.93
CA GLY A 60 3.42 -3.50 1.18
C GLY A 60 3.48 -4.46 -0.01
N LEU A 61 2.64 -5.49 -0.03
CA LEU A 61 2.50 -6.40 -1.17
C LEU A 61 1.51 -5.82 -2.19
N ARG A 62 1.97 -5.71 -3.43
CA ARG A 62 1.39 -5.04 -4.59
C ARG A 62 1.08 -3.56 -4.38
N MET A 63 1.79 -2.90 -3.45
CA MET A 63 1.47 -1.54 -3.01
C MET A 63 2.25 -0.41 -3.70
N LEU A 64 3.06 -0.70 -4.75
CA LEU A 64 3.74 0.32 -5.57
C LEU A 64 2.82 1.12 -6.51
N ASN A 65 1.60 1.42 -6.05
CA ASN A 65 0.72 2.42 -6.64
C ASN A 65 0.94 3.74 -5.88
N PRO A 66 1.35 4.84 -6.54
CA PRO A 66 1.57 6.13 -5.88
C PRO A 66 0.37 6.63 -5.08
N LEU A 67 -0.87 6.27 -5.45
CA LEU A 67 -2.07 6.62 -4.67
C LEU A 67 -2.14 5.94 -3.29
N ILE A 68 -1.29 4.93 -3.05
CA ILE A 68 -1.20 4.14 -1.82
C ILE A 68 0.09 4.43 -1.07
N PHE A 69 1.27 4.08 -1.64
CA PHE A 69 2.51 4.10 -0.86
C PHE A 69 2.95 5.51 -0.45
N THR A 70 2.57 6.55 -1.18
CA THR A 70 2.86 7.95 -0.79
C THR A 70 2.02 8.45 0.39
N LYS A 71 1.02 7.67 0.82
CA LYS A 71 0.09 8.03 1.90
C LYS A 71 0.28 7.19 3.17
N LEU A 72 1.14 6.17 3.12
CA LEU A 72 1.35 5.20 4.17
C LEU A 72 2.83 5.10 4.50
N PRO A 73 3.22 4.98 5.79
CA PRO A 73 4.61 4.89 6.19
C PRO A 73 5.20 3.49 5.94
N LEU A 74 5.30 3.11 4.67
CA LEU A 74 5.87 1.84 4.25
C LEU A 74 7.39 1.95 4.20
N ALA A 75 8.08 0.97 4.80
CA ALA A 75 9.54 0.85 4.70
C ALA A 75 9.98 0.28 3.33
N SER A 76 9.08 -0.38 2.60
CA SER A 76 9.31 -0.94 1.26
C SER A 76 8.01 -1.50 0.68
N ALA A 77 7.98 -1.75 -0.63
CA ALA A 77 6.94 -2.53 -1.29
C ALA A 77 7.55 -3.36 -2.44
N ASP A 78 6.84 -4.41 -2.87
CA ASP A 78 7.30 -5.34 -3.90
C ASP A 78 7.12 -4.79 -5.33
N SER A 79 8.09 -5.10 -6.20
CA SER A 79 8.11 -4.70 -7.61
C SER A 79 7.17 -5.53 -8.51
N THR A 80 6.23 -6.30 -7.94
CA THR A 80 5.29 -7.13 -8.71
C THR A 80 4.39 -6.32 -9.65
N ASN A 81 4.24 -5.02 -9.39
CA ASN A 81 3.59 -4.08 -10.30
C ASN A 81 4.39 -3.93 -11.61
N VAL A 82 5.71 -3.78 -11.53
CA VAL A 82 6.60 -3.70 -12.70
C VAL A 82 6.54 -5.02 -13.46
N ALA A 83 6.83 -6.14 -12.79
CA ALA A 83 6.90 -7.46 -13.42
C ALA A 83 5.60 -7.87 -14.15
N ARG A 84 4.42 -7.51 -13.61
CA ARG A 84 3.15 -7.81 -14.27
C ARG A 84 2.84 -6.90 -15.44
N ASN A 85 3.12 -5.60 -15.36
CA ASN A 85 2.66 -4.66 -16.39
C ASN A 85 3.61 -4.55 -17.58
N ILE A 86 4.89 -4.89 -17.47
CA ILE A 86 5.82 -4.82 -18.62
C ILE A 86 5.41 -5.70 -19.80
N GLY A 87 4.73 -6.83 -19.53
CA GLY A 87 4.29 -7.80 -20.54
C GLY A 87 2.86 -7.64 -21.01
N ILE A 88 2.11 -6.66 -20.50
CA ILE A 88 0.71 -6.43 -20.90
C ILE A 88 0.71 -5.47 -22.10
N ASP A 89 0.88 -6.01 -23.31
CA ASP A 89 1.05 -5.19 -24.53
C ASP A 89 -0.11 -4.20 -24.76
N LYS A 90 -1.34 -4.56 -24.38
CA LYS A 90 -2.50 -3.67 -24.46
C LYS A 90 -2.33 -2.37 -23.65
N ALA A 91 -1.57 -2.41 -22.56
CA ALA A 91 -1.28 -1.26 -21.71
C ALA A 91 -0.19 -0.35 -22.29
N TRP A 92 0.57 -0.84 -23.27
CA TRP A 92 1.64 -0.12 -23.97
C TRP A 92 1.21 0.18 -25.40
N SER A 93 0.08 0.87 -25.54
CA SER A 93 -0.47 1.31 -26.81
C SER A 93 -0.26 2.82 -27.00
N GLY A 94 -0.10 3.26 -28.26
CA GLY A 94 0.06 4.66 -28.62
C GLY A 94 1.32 4.94 -29.45
N THR A 95 1.40 6.16 -30.00
CA THR A 95 2.42 6.59 -30.97
C THR A 95 3.85 6.50 -30.43
N TYR A 96 4.03 6.62 -29.11
CA TYR A 96 5.34 6.64 -28.44
C TYR A 96 5.49 5.48 -27.43
N ALA A 97 4.80 4.36 -27.66
CA ALA A 97 4.94 3.19 -26.80
C ALA A 97 6.34 2.57 -26.95
N PRO A 98 7.08 2.31 -25.84
CA PRO A 98 8.37 1.66 -25.92
C PRO A 98 8.24 0.23 -26.48
N ALA A 99 9.12 -0.11 -27.41
CA ALA A 99 9.13 -1.41 -28.09
C ALA A 99 9.67 -2.54 -27.20
N SER A 100 10.68 -2.25 -26.36
CA SER A 100 11.37 -3.25 -25.53
C SER A 100 10.77 -3.35 -24.13
N LYS A 101 10.82 -4.54 -23.52
CA LYS A 101 10.34 -4.75 -22.15
C LYS A 101 11.26 -4.07 -21.14
N GLU A 102 12.54 -3.94 -21.49
CA GLU A 102 13.58 -3.30 -20.69
C GLU A 102 13.28 -1.81 -20.52
N THR A 103 12.96 -1.10 -21.61
CA THR A 103 12.58 0.32 -21.53
C THR A 103 11.27 0.51 -20.79
N ARG A 104 10.28 -0.37 -20.99
CA ARG A 104 9.03 -0.37 -20.22
C ARG A 104 9.29 -0.51 -18.72
N ALA A 105 10.18 -1.44 -18.33
CA ALA A 105 10.57 -1.63 -16.94
C ALA A 105 11.26 -0.39 -16.38
N ALA A 106 12.23 0.17 -17.10
CA ALA A 106 12.96 1.37 -16.69
C ALA A 106 12.01 2.55 -16.41
N LEU A 107 11.09 2.84 -17.34
CA LEU A 107 10.11 3.91 -17.17
C LEU A 107 9.18 3.68 -15.97
N MET A 108 8.76 2.44 -15.75
CA MET A 108 7.92 2.11 -14.60
C MET A 108 8.69 2.29 -13.28
N VAL A 109 9.94 1.85 -13.22
CA VAL A 109 10.80 2.00 -12.04
C VAL A 109 11.06 3.49 -11.78
N GLU A 110 11.50 4.25 -12.77
CA GLU A 110 11.72 5.71 -12.60
C GLU A 110 10.47 6.43 -12.11
N ARG A 111 9.29 6.09 -12.64
CA ARG A 111 8.03 6.68 -12.16
C ARG A 111 7.75 6.33 -10.71
N ILE A 112 8.04 5.10 -10.28
CA ILE A 112 7.85 4.68 -8.88
C ILE A 112 8.84 5.41 -7.97
N GLU A 113 10.12 5.40 -8.32
CA GLU A 113 11.21 6.01 -7.55
C GLU A 113 11.12 7.55 -7.51
N SER A 114 10.36 8.18 -8.41
CA SER A 114 10.08 9.62 -8.37
C SER A 114 9.24 10.05 -7.15
N TYR A 115 8.69 9.11 -6.40
CA TYR A 115 7.93 9.36 -5.18
C TYR A 115 8.51 8.60 -4.00
N ASN A 116 8.35 9.16 -2.80
CA ASN A 116 8.73 8.50 -1.55
C ASN A 116 7.50 8.23 -0.68
N SER A 117 7.57 7.13 0.08
CA SER A 117 6.67 6.94 1.22
C SER A 117 7.02 7.91 2.36
N PRO A 118 6.04 8.40 3.11
CA PRO A 118 6.30 9.20 4.31
C PRO A 118 7.01 8.35 5.37
N GLY A 119 7.86 8.98 6.20
CA GLY A 119 8.51 8.29 7.32
C GLY A 119 7.60 8.09 8.54
N SER A 120 6.54 8.91 8.66
CA SER A 120 5.58 8.88 9.76
C SER A 120 4.14 8.87 9.24
N LEU A 121 3.21 8.45 10.10
CA LEU A 121 1.81 8.36 9.77
C LEU A 121 1.15 9.76 9.77
N ALA A 122 0.68 10.19 8.61
CA ALA A 122 -0.18 11.38 8.50
C ALA A 122 -1.66 11.03 8.80
N TYR A 123 -2.01 11.00 10.08
CA TYR A 123 -3.36 10.65 10.56
C TYR A 123 -4.08 11.86 11.18
N CYS A 124 -5.37 12.01 10.87
CA CYS A 124 -6.26 13.00 11.46
C CYS A 124 -7.59 12.32 11.79
N GLU A 125 -7.98 12.32 13.07
CA GLU A 125 -9.20 11.63 13.52
C GLU A 125 -10.48 12.09 12.82
N GLN A 126 -10.58 13.37 12.45
CA GLN A 126 -11.75 13.90 11.78
C GLN A 126 -11.80 13.50 10.30
N ARG A 127 -10.65 13.57 9.61
CA ARG A 127 -10.53 13.30 8.17
C ARG A 127 -10.51 11.81 7.86
N ASP A 128 -9.76 11.05 8.64
CA ASP A 128 -9.46 9.63 8.41
C ASP A 128 -10.39 8.71 9.23
N ARG A 129 -11.50 9.25 9.77
CA ARG A 129 -12.51 8.47 10.51
C ARG A 129 -13.06 7.36 9.61
N PHE A 130 -12.70 6.12 9.91
CA PHE A 130 -13.17 4.97 9.17
C PHE A 130 -14.54 4.52 9.69
N ASN A 131 -15.62 5.11 9.16
CA ASN A 131 -16.97 4.63 9.42
C ASN A 131 -17.27 3.46 8.48
N MET A 132 -17.07 2.23 8.94
CA MET A 132 -17.69 1.07 8.30
C MET A 132 -19.21 1.21 8.51
N GLN A 133 -19.94 1.65 7.49
CA GLN A 133 -21.38 1.45 7.49
C GLN A 133 -21.61 -0.06 7.54
N LEU A 134 -21.95 -0.56 8.74
CA LEU A 134 -22.56 -1.87 8.90
C LEU A 134 -23.77 -1.89 7.96
N GLN A 135 -23.66 -2.61 6.84
CA GLN A 135 -24.82 -3.02 6.09
C GLN A 135 -25.60 -3.93 7.04
N LEU A 136 -26.61 -3.36 7.70
CA LEU A 136 -27.67 -4.12 8.34
C LEU A 136 -28.23 -5.05 7.26
N ALA A 137 -27.94 -6.34 7.40
CA ALA A 137 -28.58 -7.37 6.60
C ALA A 137 -30.10 -7.23 6.80
N VAL A 138 -30.83 -7.04 5.70
CA VAL A 138 -32.28 -7.18 5.62
C VAL A 138 -32.62 -8.65 5.50
#